data_AF-A0A6I7N9U4-F1
#
_entry.id   AF-A0A6I7N9U4-F1
#
_cell.length_a   1.000
_cell.length_b   1.000
_cell.length_c   1.000
_cell.angle_alpha   90.00
_cell.angle_beta   90.00
_cell.angle_gamma   90.00
#
_symmetry.space_group_name_H-M   'P 1'
#
loop_
_entity.id
_entity.type
_entity.pdbx_description
1 polymer ?
#
loop_
_entity_poly.entity_id
_entity_poly.type
_entity_poly.pdbx_seq_one_letter_code
_entity_poly.pdbx_strand_id
1 'polypeptide(L)'
;AKLVYNNSPSFNWTLNFRQQVFDAMQEEGKDVSAYDRAKLMSVEYDETELAQLADEKIRTFQKDAAREAGIFHHLITLPTYHTAALSTDNLAKGYFAEQGMLAYVKGVQREEIRQGIACVKHQNMAGSDIGDNHKEYFAGEAALKAGGKDNTMNQFG
;
A
#
# COMPACT_ATOMS: atom_id res chain seq x y z
N ALA A 1 0.15 -29.80 -12.10
CA ALA A 1 0.03 -29.29 -10.72
C ALA A 1 -0.23 -27.78 -10.79
N LYS A 2 -1.00 -27.20 -9.88
CA LYS A 2 -1.23 -25.74 -9.81
C LYS A 2 -0.02 -25.06 -9.17
N LEU A 3 0.49 -23.98 -9.76
CA LEU A 3 1.71 -23.30 -9.28
C LEU A 3 1.39 -22.18 -8.28
N VAL A 4 2.26 -22.03 -7.28
CA VAL A 4 2.29 -20.87 -6.38
C VAL A 4 3.52 -20.05 -6.73
N TYR A 5 3.36 -18.74 -6.89
CA TYR A 5 4.45 -17.85 -7.28
C TYR A 5 4.65 -16.70 -6.30
N ASN A 6 5.89 -16.56 -5.84
CA ASN A 6 6.33 -15.42 -5.04
C ASN A 6 6.72 -14.26 -5.97
N ASN A 7 5.90 -13.22 -5.98
CA ASN A 7 6.21 -11.94 -6.59
C ASN A 7 7.20 -11.22 -5.67
N SER A 8 8.50 -11.56 -5.81
CA SER A 8 9.50 -11.23 -4.81
C SER A 8 9.63 -9.72 -4.57
N PRO A 9 9.60 -9.24 -3.31
CA PRO A 9 9.87 -7.85 -2.99
C PRO A 9 11.36 -7.47 -3.16
N SER A 10 12.26 -8.44 -3.27
CA SER A 10 13.69 -8.19 -3.56
C SER A 10 14.00 -8.05 -5.05
N PHE A 11 13.02 -8.35 -5.92
CA PHE A 11 13.16 -8.14 -7.34
C PHE A 11 12.98 -6.66 -7.66
N ASN A 12 13.92 -6.05 -8.38
CA ASN A 12 13.74 -4.68 -8.86
C ASN A 12 12.77 -4.68 -10.05
N TRP A 13 11.47 -4.58 -9.78
CA TRP A 13 10.39 -4.66 -10.76
C TRP A 13 10.58 -3.64 -11.89
N THR A 14 10.74 -2.35 -11.55
CA THR A 14 10.89 -1.29 -12.55
C THR A 14 12.09 -1.53 -13.46
N LEU A 15 13.28 -1.81 -12.91
CA LEU A 15 14.48 -2.00 -13.73
C LEU A 15 14.33 -3.19 -14.68
N ASN A 16 13.86 -4.33 -14.16
CA ASN A 16 13.76 -5.55 -14.97
C ASN A 16 12.71 -5.40 -16.06
N PHE A 17 11.55 -4.82 -15.79
CA PHE A 17 10.52 -4.64 -16.80
C PHE A 17 10.89 -3.54 -17.81
N ARG A 18 11.56 -2.46 -17.39
CA ARG A 18 12.11 -1.46 -18.31
C ARG A 18 13.19 -2.06 -19.22
N GLN A 19 14.04 -2.95 -18.71
CA GLN A 19 15.01 -3.69 -19.53
C GLN A 19 14.31 -4.62 -20.53
N GLN A 20 13.30 -5.39 -20.10
CA GLN A 20 12.54 -6.26 -21.01
C GLN A 20 11.84 -5.47 -22.11
N VAL A 21 11.27 -4.29 -21.79
CA VAL A 21 10.66 -3.41 -22.78
C VAL A 21 11.71 -2.82 -23.71
N PHE A 22 12.84 -2.33 -23.19
CA PHE A 22 13.95 -1.84 -24.01
C PHE A 22 14.39 -2.89 -25.03
N ASP A 23 14.65 -4.11 -24.55
CA ASP A 23 15.14 -5.21 -25.39
C ASP A 23 14.07 -5.60 -26.44
N ALA A 24 12.78 -5.64 -26.06
CA ALA A 24 11.68 -5.89 -27.00
C ALA A 24 11.50 -4.77 -28.05
N MET A 25 11.59 -3.50 -27.65
CA MET A 25 11.54 -2.36 -28.57
C MET A 25 12.69 -2.40 -29.58
N GLN A 26 13.89 -2.78 -29.12
CA GLN A 26 15.06 -2.94 -29.96
C GLN A 26 14.87 -4.10 -30.97
N GLU A 27 14.33 -5.24 -30.54
CA GLU A 27 14.01 -6.38 -31.41
C GLU A 27 12.92 -6.05 -32.44
N GLU A 28 11.94 -5.23 -32.06
CA GLU A 28 10.89 -4.69 -32.95
C GLU A 28 11.40 -3.62 -33.92
N GLY A 29 12.66 -3.17 -33.79
CA GLY A 29 13.26 -2.13 -34.62
C GLY A 29 12.80 -0.71 -34.29
N LYS A 30 12.23 -0.48 -33.10
CA LYS A 30 11.90 0.87 -32.61
C LYS A 30 13.18 1.62 -32.23
N ASP A 31 13.15 2.95 -32.36
CA ASP A 31 14.27 3.79 -31.94
C ASP A 31 14.36 3.84 -30.41
N VAL A 32 15.46 3.31 -29.88
CA VAL A 32 15.79 3.30 -28.44
C VAL A 32 16.99 4.19 -28.12
N SER A 33 17.48 5.00 -29.07
CA SER A 33 18.69 5.82 -28.90
C SER A 33 18.57 6.87 -27.79
N ALA A 34 17.34 7.27 -27.44
CA ALA A 34 17.06 8.18 -26.33
C ALA A 34 17.22 7.54 -24.94
N TYR A 35 17.33 6.20 -24.86
CA TYR A 35 17.40 5.47 -23.61
C TYR A 35 18.81 4.92 -23.35
N ASP A 36 19.38 5.25 -22.20
CA ASP A 36 20.59 4.60 -21.69
C ASP A 36 20.18 3.36 -20.88
N ARG A 37 20.48 2.17 -21.42
CA ARG A 37 20.14 0.88 -20.81
C ARG A 37 20.66 0.75 -19.36
N ALA A 38 21.79 1.37 -19.03
CA ALA A 38 22.36 1.35 -17.69
C ALA A 38 21.62 2.26 -16.69
N LYS A 39 20.81 3.20 -17.18
CA LYS A 39 20.11 4.22 -16.38
C LYS A 39 18.58 4.10 -16.44
N LEU A 40 18.04 2.95 -16.84
CA LEU A 40 16.60 2.77 -16.98
C LEU A 40 15.80 2.96 -15.68
N MET A 41 16.43 2.96 -14.49
CA MET A 41 15.77 3.34 -13.23
C MET A 41 15.63 4.85 -13.00
N SER A 42 16.17 5.68 -13.88
CA SER A 42 16.19 7.13 -13.72
C SER A 42 14.78 7.71 -13.75
N VAL A 43 14.56 8.72 -12.91
CA VAL A 43 13.31 9.50 -12.83
C VAL A 43 13.06 10.24 -14.15
N GLU A 44 14.11 10.56 -14.90
CA GLU A 44 13.98 11.22 -16.21
C GLU A 44 13.18 10.38 -17.22
N TYR A 45 13.04 9.07 -16.99
CA TYR A 45 12.31 8.16 -17.86
C TYR A 45 10.87 7.89 -17.40
N ASP A 46 10.42 8.38 -16.24
CA ASP A 46 9.12 7.99 -15.65
C ASP A 46 7.92 8.28 -16.55
N GLU A 47 7.99 9.35 -17.36
CA GLU A 47 6.90 9.77 -18.26
C GLU A 47 7.08 9.28 -19.71
N THR A 48 8.08 8.45 -19.97
CA THR A 48 8.38 7.98 -21.34
C THR A 48 7.53 6.78 -21.75
N GLU A 49 7.40 6.56 -23.07
CA GLU A 49 6.69 5.40 -23.62
C GLU A 49 7.25 4.09 -23.04
N LEU A 50 8.58 3.98 -22.90
CA LEU A 50 9.24 2.81 -22.34
C LEU A 50 8.78 2.53 -20.90
N ALA A 51 8.67 3.56 -20.06
CA ALA A 51 8.20 3.41 -18.68
C ALA A 51 6.72 3.04 -18.62
N GLN A 52 5.87 3.69 -19.42
CA GLN A 52 4.44 3.38 -19.48
C GLN A 52 4.18 1.93 -19.93
N LEU A 53 4.93 1.44 -20.91
CA LEU A 53 4.86 0.04 -21.36
C LEU A 53 5.36 -0.93 -20.29
N ALA A 54 6.43 -0.57 -19.55
CA ALA A 54 6.96 -1.39 -18.47
C ALA A 54 5.96 -1.49 -17.30
N ASP A 55 5.34 -0.37 -16.92
CA ASP A 55 4.34 -0.31 -15.86
C ASP A 55 3.06 -1.07 -16.25
N GLU A 56 2.65 -1.00 -17.51
CA GLU A 56 1.53 -1.81 -18.02
C GLU A 56 1.83 -3.32 -17.91
N LYS A 57 3.05 -3.74 -18.25
CA LYS A 57 3.48 -5.14 -18.08
C LYS A 57 3.54 -5.55 -16.60
N ILE A 58 3.99 -4.68 -15.70
CA ILE A 58 3.95 -4.93 -14.25
C ILE A 58 2.50 -5.07 -13.78
N ARG A 59 1.60 -4.20 -14.24
CA ARG A 59 0.17 -4.20 -13.91
C ARG A 59 -0.52 -5.49 -14.35
N THR A 60 -0.19 -6.02 -15.54
CA THR A 60 -0.79 -7.27 -16.05
C THR A 60 -0.06 -8.53 -15.63
N PHE A 61 1.15 -8.44 -15.04
CA PHE A 61 2.01 -9.57 -14.72
C PHE A 61 1.28 -10.75 -14.09
N GLN A 62 0.50 -10.51 -13.03
CA GLN A 62 -0.21 -11.59 -12.34
C GLN A 62 -1.28 -12.24 -13.23
N LYS A 63 -2.04 -11.43 -13.96
CA LYS A 63 -3.09 -11.92 -14.88
C LYS A 63 -2.51 -12.73 -16.03
N ASP A 64 -1.43 -12.23 -16.63
CA ASP A 64 -0.78 -12.90 -17.75
C ASP A 64 -0.05 -14.16 -17.30
N ALA A 65 0.66 -14.13 -16.17
CA ALA A 65 1.33 -15.31 -15.65
C ALA A 65 0.34 -16.40 -15.18
N ALA A 66 -0.84 -16.02 -14.67
CA ALA A 66 -1.91 -16.98 -14.42
C ALA A 66 -2.45 -17.63 -15.70
N ARG A 67 -2.64 -16.84 -16.76
CA ARG A 67 -3.17 -17.30 -18.06
C ARG A 67 -2.17 -18.16 -18.83
N GLU A 68 -0.93 -17.70 -18.96
CA GLU A 68 0.08 -18.28 -19.84
C GLU A 68 0.98 -19.31 -19.13
N ALA A 69 1.26 -19.11 -17.83
CA ALA A 69 2.19 -19.97 -17.07
C ALA A 69 1.47 -20.84 -16.02
N GLY A 70 0.14 -20.79 -15.92
CA GLY A 70 -0.64 -21.63 -15.02
C GLY A 70 -0.41 -21.33 -13.53
N ILE A 71 -0.02 -20.10 -13.20
CA ILE A 71 0.12 -19.65 -11.81
C ILE A 71 -1.27 -19.51 -11.18
N PHE A 72 -1.52 -20.32 -10.16
CA PHE A 72 -2.80 -20.34 -9.46
C PHE A 72 -2.85 -19.36 -8.28
N HIS A 73 -1.73 -19.16 -7.59
CA HIS A 73 -1.66 -18.30 -6.42
C HIS A 73 -0.46 -17.36 -6.49
N HIS A 74 -0.73 -16.06 -6.30
CA HIS A 74 0.26 -15.00 -6.22
C HIS A 74 0.35 -14.50 -4.79
N LEU A 75 1.58 -14.38 -4.29
CA LEU A 75 1.85 -13.74 -3.01
C LEU A 75 3.07 -12.82 -3.13
N ILE A 76 3.20 -11.88 -2.20
CA ILE A 76 4.45 -11.17 -1.92
C ILE A 76 4.85 -11.65 -0.53
N THR A 77 6.09 -12.08 -0.33
CA THR A 77 6.50 -12.68 0.95
C THR A 77 6.49 -11.71 2.13
N LEU A 78 7.11 -10.53 1.98
CA LEU A 78 7.29 -9.56 3.06
C LEU A 78 6.71 -8.16 2.76
N PRO A 79 5.51 -8.02 2.16
CA PRO A 79 4.98 -6.70 1.80
C PRO A 79 4.73 -5.85 3.05
N THR A 80 4.26 -6.45 4.14
CA THR A 80 3.93 -5.75 5.39
C THR A 80 5.16 -5.32 6.17
N TYR A 81 6.30 -5.99 6.01
CA TYR A 81 7.58 -5.53 6.57
C TYR A 81 7.96 -4.17 5.97
N HIS A 82 7.90 -4.06 4.64
CA HIS A 82 8.24 -2.83 3.94
C HIS A 82 7.23 -1.71 4.18
N THR A 83 5.92 -2.01 4.16
CA THR A 83 4.90 -0.96 4.36
C THR A 83 4.88 -0.43 5.79
N ALA A 84 5.15 -1.26 6.80
CA ALA A 84 5.30 -0.81 8.18
C ALA A 84 6.55 0.07 8.37
N ALA A 85 7.69 -0.34 7.80
CA ALA A 85 8.92 0.44 7.87
C ALA A 85 8.77 1.82 7.17
N LEU A 86 8.23 1.83 5.95
CA LEU A 86 8.06 3.06 5.16
C LEU A 86 7.06 4.03 5.80
N SER A 87 5.91 3.55 6.27
CA SER A 87 4.92 4.42 6.89
C SER A 87 5.43 5.04 8.20
N THR A 88 6.16 4.26 9.00
CA THR A 88 6.79 4.73 10.24
C THR A 88 7.87 5.76 9.96
N ASP A 89 8.76 5.52 9.00
CA ASP A 89 9.82 6.45 8.60
C ASP A 89 9.25 7.78 8.08
N ASN A 90 8.26 7.73 7.17
CA ASN A 90 7.61 8.92 6.64
C ASN A 90 6.92 9.75 7.73
N LEU A 91 6.22 9.10 8.67
CA LEU A 91 5.58 9.80 9.79
C LEU A 91 6.62 10.42 10.72
N ALA A 92 7.64 9.65 11.13
CA ALA A 92 8.68 10.12 12.05
C ALA A 92 9.46 11.33 11.47
N LYS A 93 9.80 11.27 10.17
CA LYS A 93 10.47 12.37 9.45
C LYS A 93 9.70 13.68 9.51
N GLY A 94 8.38 13.66 9.41
CA GLY A 94 7.55 14.86 9.51
C GLY A 94 7.28 15.27 10.97
N TYR A 95 6.92 14.30 11.80
CA TYR A 95 6.42 14.53 13.15
C TYR A 95 7.49 15.06 14.11
N PHE A 96 8.72 14.54 14.02
CA PHE A 96 9.84 15.00 14.86
C PHE A 96 10.67 16.11 14.22
N ALA A 97 10.28 16.59 13.03
CA ALA A 97 10.85 17.77 12.39
C ALA A 97 9.89 18.96 12.50
N GLU A 98 9.89 19.86 11.52
CA GLU A 98 9.14 21.13 11.56
C GLU A 98 7.61 20.96 11.48
N GLN A 99 7.10 19.84 10.94
CA GLN A 99 5.65 19.67 10.73
C GLN A 99 4.89 19.32 12.01
N GLY A 100 5.54 18.66 12.99
CA GLY A 100 4.88 18.24 14.22
C GLY A 100 3.59 17.44 13.97
N MET A 101 2.53 17.77 14.71
CA MET A 101 1.20 17.16 14.56
C MET A 101 0.62 17.23 13.13
N LEU A 102 1.02 18.20 12.31
CA LEU A 102 0.51 18.32 10.94
C LEU A 102 0.92 17.11 10.07
N ALA A 103 2.07 16.50 10.35
CA ALA A 103 2.51 15.27 9.67
C ALA A 103 1.50 14.12 9.88
N TYR A 104 1.08 13.91 11.12
CA TYR A 104 0.08 12.92 11.47
C TYR A 104 -1.30 13.26 10.86
N VAL A 105 -1.76 14.50 11.04
CA VAL A 105 -3.08 14.92 10.54
C VAL A 105 -3.18 14.80 9.03
N LYS A 106 -2.15 15.23 8.29
CA LYS A 106 -2.14 15.22 6.82
C LYS A 106 -1.90 13.82 6.26
N GLY A 107 -0.92 13.09 6.78
CA GLY A 107 -0.48 11.81 6.20
C GLY A 107 -1.25 10.59 6.70
N VAL A 108 -1.93 10.69 7.84
CA VAL A 108 -2.65 9.55 8.45
C VAL A 108 -4.13 9.89 8.63
N GLN A 109 -4.46 10.82 9.52
CA GLN A 109 -5.84 11.02 9.97
C GLN A 109 -6.80 11.42 8.83
N ARG A 110 -6.41 12.40 8.00
CA ARG A 110 -7.24 12.82 6.86
C ARG A 110 -7.39 11.71 5.82
N GLU A 111 -6.35 10.91 5.62
CA GLU A 111 -6.38 9.80 4.65
C GLU A 111 -7.26 8.65 5.15
N GLU A 112 -7.16 8.27 6.43
CA GLU A 112 -8.06 7.27 7.03
C GLU A 112 -9.54 7.70 6.93
N ILE A 113 -9.84 8.97 7.22
CA ILE A 113 -11.21 9.50 7.12
C ILE A 113 -11.70 9.44 5.67
N ARG A 114 -10.90 9.92 4.70
CA ARG A 114 -11.31 9.99 3.28
C ARG A 114 -11.49 8.61 2.65
N GLN A 115 -10.69 7.64 3.08
CA GLN A 115 -10.74 6.28 2.58
C GLN A 115 -11.71 5.39 3.37
N GLY A 116 -12.33 5.90 4.44
CA GLY A 116 -13.26 5.15 5.28
C GLY A 116 -12.59 4.03 6.07
N ILE A 117 -11.32 4.19 6.44
CA ILE A 117 -10.56 3.20 7.20
C ILE A 117 -11.07 3.21 8.65
N ALA A 118 -11.61 2.06 9.07
CA ALA A 118 -12.23 1.92 10.39
C ALA A 118 -11.26 2.15 11.57
N CYS A 119 -9.95 2.08 11.35
CA CYS A 119 -8.92 2.37 12.35
C CYS A 119 -8.98 3.81 12.91
N VAL A 120 -9.57 4.77 12.19
CA VAL A 120 -9.86 6.09 12.77
C VAL A 120 -10.73 5.94 14.03
N LYS A 121 -11.60 4.93 14.03
CA LYS A 121 -12.39 4.45 15.17
C LYS A 121 -11.71 3.32 15.95
N HIS A 122 -10.47 3.55 16.38
CA HIS A 122 -9.64 2.53 17.01
C HIS A 122 -10.23 1.89 18.28
N GLN A 123 -11.03 2.61 19.08
CA GLN A 123 -11.72 2.03 20.24
C GLN A 123 -12.78 1.01 19.81
N ASN A 124 -13.63 1.39 18.86
CA ASN A 124 -14.66 0.51 18.30
C ASN A 124 -14.01 -0.70 17.59
N MET A 125 -12.93 -0.47 16.84
CA MET A 125 -12.14 -1.53 16.21
C MET A 125 -11.48 -2.48 17.22
N ALA A 126 -11.10 -1.99 18.41
CA ALA A 126 -10.62 -2.80 19.51
C ALA A 126 -11.76 -3.52 20.28
N GLY A 127 -13.02 -3.33 19.88
CA GLY A 127 -14.17 -4.03 20.45
C GLY A 127 -14.80 -3.34 21.66
N SER A 128 -14.58 -2.03 21.87
CA SER A 128 -15.17 -1.28 22.99
C SER A 128 -16.70 -1.42 23.05
N ASP A 129 -17.36 -1.35 21.90
CA ASP A 129 -18.82 -1.40 21.80
C ASP A 129 -19.36 -2.78 22.22
N ILE A 130 -18.65 -3.86 21.88
CA ILE A 130 -18.99 -5.22 22.29
C ILE A 130 -18.87 -5.34 23.81
N GLY A 131 -17.78 -4.79 24.37
CA GLY A 131 -17.57 -4.76 25.82
C GLY A 131 -18.65 -3.97 26.56
N ASP A 132 -19.05 -2.82 26.03
CA ASP A 132 -20.09 -1.97 26.64
C ASP A 132 -21.47 -2.61 26.57
N ASN A 133 -21.83 -3.22 25.43
CA ASN A 133 -23.08 -3.98 25.30
C ASN A 133 -23.14 -5.15 26.29
N HIS A 134 -22.02 -5.86 26.48
CA HIS A 134 -21.94 -6.94 27.45
C HIS A 134 -22.13 -6.42 28.88
N LYS A 135 -21.48 -5.32 29.28
CA LYS A 135 -21.65 -4.74 30.61
C LYS A 135 -23.08 -4.27 30.85
N GLU A 136 -23.70 -3.64 29.86
CA GLU A 136 -25.09 -3.16 29.94
C GLU A 136 -26.06 -4.33 30.10
N TYR A 137 -25.84 -5.45 29.40
CA TYR A 137 -26.62 -6.67 29.57
C TYR A 137 -26.58 -7.20 31.03
N PHE A 138 -25.43 -7.15 31.71
CA PHE A 138 -25.28 -7.68 33.07
C PHE A 138 -25.62 -6.69 34.19
N ALA A 139 -25.27 -5.42 34.01
CA ALA A 139 -25.33 -4.40 35.07
C ALA A 139 -26.38 -3.31 34.81
N GLY A 140 -27.07 -3.32 33.66
CA GLY A 140 -28.07 -2.32 33.29
C GLY A 140 -27.52 -0.90 33.41
N GLU A 141 -28.26 -0.03 34.10
CA GLU A 141 -27.89 1.38 34.29
C GLU A 141 -26.59 1.59 35.10
N ALA A 142 -26.14 0.59 35.87
CA ALA A 142 -24.91 0.68 36.65
C ALA A 142 -23.64 0.32 35.82
N ALA A 143 -23.79 0.02 34.53
CA ALA A 143 -22.68 -0.38 33.67
C ALA A 143 -21.66 0.75 33.46
N LEU A 144 -20.40 0.49 33.81
CA LEU A 144 -19.26 1.39 33.54
C LEU A 144 -18.79 1.24 32.09
N LYS A 145 -19.34 2.06 31.20
CA LYS A 145 -19.08 2.05 29.75
C LYS A 145 -17.79 2.79 29.39
N ALA A 146 -17.07 2.31 28.37
CA ALA A 146 -15.93 2.98 27.77
C ALA A 146 -16.39 4.11 26.82
N GLY A 147 -17.56 3.95 26.20
CA GLY A 147 -18.27 4.99 25.47
C GLY A 147 -18.98 6.00 26.37
N GLY A 148 -19.31 7.18 25.83
CA GLY A 148 -19.96 8.26 26.56
C GLY A 148 -19.98 9.56 25.77
N LYS A 149 -20.60 10.60 26.35
CA LYS A 149 -20.72 11.93 25.72
C LYS A 149 -19.35 12.54 25.34
N ASP A 150 -18.35 12.30 26.18
CA ASP A 150 -16.99 12.82 26.01
C ASP A 150 -16.06 11.88 25.24
N ASN A 151 -16.59 10.78 24.67
CA ASN A 151 -15.79 9.90 23.84
C ASN A 151 -15.32 10.66 22.59
N THR A 152 -14.00 10.77 22.43
CA THR A 152 -13.35 11.39 21.27
C THR A 152 -13.82 10.79 19.95
N MET A 153 -14.33 9.55 19.96
CA MET A 153 -14.89 8.90 18.80
C MET A 153 -16.11 9.58 18.18
N ASN A 154 -16.84 10.37 18.98
CA ASN A 154 -18.03 11.11 18.51
C ASN A 154 -17.69 12.18 17.46
N GLN A 155 -16.41 12.49 17.26
CA GLN A 155 -15.94 13.46 16.26
C GLN A 155 -15.86 12.88 14.84
N PHE A 156 -15.94 11.55 14.70
CA PHE A 156 -15.70 10.86 13.42
C PHE A 156 -16.97 10.29 12.77
N GLY A 157 -18.14 10.82 13.11
CA GLY A 157 -19.44 10.65 12.42
C GLY A 157 -19.69 9.25 11.87
#